data_AF-A0A7Y3MLH7-F1
#
_entry.id   AF-A0A7Y3MLH7-F1
#
_cell.length_a   1.000
_cell.length_b   1.000
_cell.length_c   1.000
_cell.angle_alpha   90.00
_cell.angle_beta   90.00
_cell.angle_gamma   90.00
#
_symmetry.space_group_name_H-M   'P 1'
#
loop_
_entity.id
_entity.type
_entity.pdbx_description
1 polymer ?
#
loop_
_entity_poly.entity_id
_entity_poly.type
_entity_poly.pdbx_seq_one_letter_code
_entity_poly.pdbx_strand_id
1 'polypeptide(L)' 'MMRKLTTKEKALKVNLDASEYGSFAEIGGGQEVAANFFKAGGASGTVAKTMSAYDMEFSNAIYGKCKRYVSKERLN' A
#
# COMPACT_ATOMS: atom_id res chain seq x y z
N MET A 1 27.88 9.54 12.31
CA MET A 1 26.70 10.14 11.65
C MET A 1 25.84 9.00 11.11
N MET A 2 24.54 8.91 11.44
CA MET A 2 23.68 7.83 10.89
C MET A 2 23.34 8.12 9.43
N ARG A 3 23.53 7.12 8.56
CA ARG A 3 23.21 7.19 7.13
C ARG A 3 21.70 7.26 6.93
N LYS A 4 21.23 8.26 6.16
CA LYS A 4 19.81 8.40 5.80
C LYS A 4 19.49 7.49 4.61
N LEU A 5 18.48 6.63 4.77
CA LEU A 5 18.03 5.73 3.71
C LEU A 5 17.29 6.49 2.60
N THR A 6 17.54 6.10 1.37
CA THR A 6 16.76 6.51 0.19
C THR A 6 15.36 5.88 0.22
N THR A 7 14.42 6.40 -0.58
CA THR A 7 13.07 5.83 -0.69
C THR A 7 13.09 4.36 -1.11
N LYS A 8 13.96 4.00 -2.07
CA LYS A 8 14.13 2.62 -2.53
C LYS A 8 14.64 1.70 -1.42
N GLU A 9 15.61 2.16 -0.63
CA GLU A 9 16.14 1.38 0.51
C GLU A 9 15.10 1.21 1.63
N LYS A 10 14.28 2.24 1.88
CA LYS A 10 13.16 2.12 2.83
C LYS A 10 12.14 1.09 2.35
N ALA A 11 11.74 1.17 1.09
CA ALA A 11 10.79 0.23 0.50
C ALA A 11 11.34 -1.21 0.48
N LEU A 12 12.60 -1.40 0.10
CA LEU A 12 13.25 -2.70 0.14
C LEU A 12 13.32 -3.25 1.57
N LYS A 13 13.63 -2.40 2.56
CA LYS A 13 13.66 -2.83 3.95
C LYS A 13 12.30 -3.37 4.41
N VAL A 14 11.20 -2.72 4.04
CA VAL A 14 9.85 -3.21 4.36
C VAL A 14 9.52 -4.47 3.58
N ASN A 15 9.88 -4.55 2.29
CA ASN A 15 9.65 -5.74 1.45
C ASN A 15 10.32 -7.02 1.96
N LEU A 16 11.40 -6.87 2.73
CA LEU A 16 12.15 -7.99 3.32
C LEU A 16 11.69 -8.31 4.75
N ASP A 17 10.77 -7.53 5.29
CA ASP A 17 10.21 -7.76 6.62
C ASP A 17 9.00 -8.70 6.53
N ALA A 18 9.15 -9.92 7.04
CA ALA A 18 8.12 -10.94 6.98
C ALA A 18 6.90 -10.63 7.86
N SER A 19 6.96 -9.63 8.75
CA SER A 19 5.77 -9.19 9.51
C SER A 19 4.84 -8.29 8.71
N GLU A 20 5.31 -7.73 7.58
CA GLU A 20 4.58 -6.74 6.82
C GLU A 20 4.04 -7.36 5.53
N TYR A 21 2.76 -7.70 5.52
CA TYR A 21 2.04 -8.19 4.32
C TYR A 21 0.62 -7.66 4.28
N GLY A 22 0.22 -7.06 3.16
CA GLY A 22 -1.11 -6.47 3.06
C GLY A 22 -1.39 -5.76 1.75
N SER A 23 -2.33 -4.82 1.79
CA SER A 23 -2.79 -4.09 0.60
C SER A 23 -2.48 -2.59 0.70
N PHE A 24 -2.12 -1.98 -0.42
CA PHE A 24 -2.07 -0.52 -0.57
C PHE A 24 -3.40 0.01 -1.07
N ALA A 25 -3.98 0.96 -0.33
CA ALA A 25 -5.10 1.77 -0.79
C ALA A 25 -4.65 3.24 -0.86
N GLU A 26 -4.51 3.77 -2.06
CA GLU A 26 -3.88 5.09 -2.29
C GLU A 26 -4.91 6.12 -2.78
N ILE A 27 -4.99 7.27 -2.12
CA ILE A 27 -5.82 8.42 -2.52
C ILE A 27 -4.91 9.55 -3.02
N GLY A 28 -5.21 10.10 -4.21
CA GLY A 28 -4.34 11.09 -4.85
C GLY A 28 -3.06 10.46 -5.44
N GLY A 29 -2.47 11.10 -6.45
CA GLY A 29 -1.07 10.82 -6.83
C GLY A 29 -0.75 9.51 -7.57
N GLY A 30 -1.72 8.80 -8.15
CA GLY A 30 -1.44 7.81 -9.22
C GLY A 30 -0.78 6.48 -8.81
N GLN A 31 -0.95 6.01 -7.57
CA GLN A 31 -0.36 4.75 -7.06
C GLN A 31 1.19 4.74 -6.99
N GLU A 32 1.80 5.90 -6.71
CA GLU A 32 3.25 6.05 -6.66
C GLU A 32 3.90 5.33 -5.45
N VAL A 33 3.17 5.08 -4.36
CA VAL A 33 3.71 4.35 -3.20
C VAL A 33 3.93 2.89 -3.57
N ALA A 34 2.90 2.22 -4.09
CA ALA A 34 3.03 0.85 -4.58
C ALA A 34 4.14 0.71 -5.62
N ALA A 35 4.27 1.68 -6.55
CA ALA A 35 5.32 1.67 -7.57
C ALA A 35 6.73 1.63 -6.96
N ASN A 36 6.97 2.36 -5.87
CA ASN A 36 8.27 2.32 -5.18
C ASN A 36 8.55 0.94 -4.57
N PHE A 37 7.55 0.26 -4.02
CA PHE A 37 7.68 -1.08 -3.47
C PHE A 37 7.98 -2.12 -4.56
N PHE A 38 7.29 -2.05 -5.70
CA PHE A 38 7.58 -2.93 -6.83
C PHE A 38 8.99 -2.70 -7.39
N LYS A 39 9.41 -1.45 -7.59
CA LYS A 39 10.75 -1.09 -8.12
C LYS A 39 11.89 -1.43 -7.15
N ALA A 40 11.59 -1.54 -5.84
CA ALA A 40 12.58 -1.88 -4.83
C ALA A 40 12.98 -3.37 -4.86
N GLY A 41 12.09 -4.26 -5.32
CA GLY A 41 12.27 -5.72 -5.30
C GLY A 41 11.82 -6.35 -3.97
N GLY A 42 11.46 -7.64 -3.99
CA GLY A 42 10.91 -8.35 -2.82
C GLY A 42 9.43 -8.10 -2.53
N ALA A 43 8.75 -7.31 -3.37
CA ALA A 43 7.36 -6.90 -3.14
C ALA A 43 6.35 -8.04 -3.02
N SER A 44 6.63 -9.24 -3.54
CA SER A 44 5.76 -10.41 -3.36
C SER A 44 5.62 -10.85 -1.90
N GLY A 45 6.62 -10.51 -1.06
CA GLY A 45 6.60 -10.77 0.38
C GLY A 45 5.76 -9.78 1.18
N THR A 46 5.29 -8.68 0.57
CA THR A 46 4.65 -7.57 1.29
C THR A 46 3.37 -7.06 0.64
N VAL A 47 3.26 -7.09 -0.69
CA VAL A 47 2.16 -6.48 -1.44
C VAL A 47 1.22 -7.55 -1.96
N ALA A 48 0.12 -7.77 -1.26
CA ALA A 48 -0.96 -8.65 -1.69
C ALA A 48 -1.79 -8.01 -2.82
N LYS A 49 -2.06 -6.70 -2.71
CA LYS A 49 -2.90 -5.96 -3.66
C LYS A 49 -2.62 -4.46 -3.60
N THR A 50 -2.85 -3.77 -4.70
CA THR A 50 -2.83 -2.29 -4.76
C THR A 50 -4.14 -1.81 -5.37
N MET A 51 -4.69 -0.72 -4.85
CA MET A 51 -5.93 -0.14 -5.37
C MET A 51 -5.95 1.38 -5.24
N SER A 52 -6.61 2.04 -6.19
CA SER A 52 -6.93 3.46 -6.09
C SER A 52 -8.13 3.61 -5.16
N ALA A 53 -7.99 4.42 -4.12
CA ALA A 53 -9.07 4.74 -3.19
C ALA A 53 -10.11 5.70 -3.81
N TYR A 54 -9.85 6.27 -5.00
CA TYR A 54 -10.87 7.03 -5.75
C TYR A 54 -11.94 6.15 -6.40
N ASP A 55 -11.62 4.88 -6.65
CA ASP A 55 -12.59 3.98 -7.25
C ASP A 55 -13.57 3.53 -6.16
N MET A 56 -14.51 4.42 -5.84
CA MET A 56 -15.58 4.16 -4.89
C MET A 56 -16.42 2.96 -5.34
N GLU A 57 -16.50 2.65 -6.64
CA GLU A 57 -17.21 1.47 -7.13
C GLU A 57 -16.46 0.18 -6.76
N PHE A 58 -15.16 0.08 -7.03
CA PHE A 58 -14.36 -1.07 -6.60
C PHE A 58 -14.32 -1.19 -5.08
N SER A 59 -14.17 -0.06 -4.39
CA SER A 59 -14.14 0.02 -2.94
C SER A 59 -15.47 -0.45 -2.33
N ASN A 60 -16.60 -0.06 -2.93
CA ASN A 60 -17.94 -0.52 -2.55
C ASN A 60 -18.17 -1.99 -2.90
N ALA A 61 -17.65 -2.46 -4.04
CA ALA A 61 -17.81 -3.85 -4.47
C ALA A 61 -17.07 -4.83 -3.54
N ILE A 62 -15.91 -4.44 -3.00
CA ILE A 62 -15.10 -5.30 -2.13
C ILE A 62 -15.50 -5.19 -0.66
N TYR A 63 -15.84 -4.00 -0.16
CA TYR A 63 -16.04 -3.76 1.28
C TYR A 63 -17.40 -3.14 1.64
N GLY A 64 -18.29 -2.92 0.65
CA GLY A 64 -19.59 -2.29 0.86
C GLY A 64 -19.55 -0.76 0.92
N LYS A 65 -20.74 -0.14 0.84
CA LYS A 65 -20.92 1.32 0.94
C LYS A 65 -20.66 1.79 2.37
N CYS A 66 -19.96 2.91 2.52
CA CYS A 66 -19.65 3.49 3.82
C CYS A 66 -19.66 5.03 3.76
N LYS A 67 -19.80 5.66 4.92
CA LYS A 67 -19.75 7.13 5.04
C LYS A 67 -18.33 7.69 4.85
N ARG A 68 -17.30 6.90 5.18
CA ARG A 68 -15.88 7.26 5.06
C ARG A 68 -15.10 6.08 4.50
N TYR A 69 -14.43 6.29 3.37
CA TYR A 69 -13.73 5.25 2.62
C TYR A 69 -12.36 4.88 3.20
N VAL A 70 -11.80 5.75 4.04
CA VAL A 70 -10.56 5.51 4.78
C VAL A 70 -10.90 5.55 6.28
N SER A 71 -11.18 4.39 6.87
CA SER A 71 -11.46 4.25 8.30
C SER A 71 -11.00 2.89 8.82
N LYS A 72 -10.79 2.81 10.15
CA LYS A 72 -10.43 1.56 10.82
C LYS A 72 -11.45 0.44 10.58
N GLU A 73 -12.73 0.80 10.42
CA GLU A 73 -13.83 -0.13 10.18
C GLU A 73 -13.67 -0.89 8.85
N ARG A 74 -12.79 -0.43 7.95
CA ARG A 74 -12.53 -1.04 6.65
C ARG A 74 -11.27 -1.90 6.59
N LEU A 75 -10.55 -2.05 7.69
CA LEU A 75 -9.26 -2.75 7.72
C LEU A 75 -9.36 -4.28 7.81
N ASN A 76 -10.55 -4.86 8.04
CA ASN A 76 -10.82 -6.29 8.25
C ASN A 76 -9.68 -7.06 8.94
#